data_AF-A0A414IS74-F1
#
_entry.id   AF-A0A414IS74-F1
#
_cell.length_a   1.000
_cell.length_b   1.000
_cell.length_c   1.000
_cell.angle_alpha   90.00
_cell.angle_beta   90.00
_cell.angle_gamma   90.00
#
_symmetry.space_group_name_H-M   'P 1'
#
loop_
_entity.id
_entity.type
_entity.pdbx_description
1 polymer ?
#
loop_
_entity_poly.entity_id
_entity_poly.type
_entity_poly.pdbx_seq_one_letter_code
_entity_poly.pdbx_strand_id
1 'polypeptide(L)'
;MFADLLLEEIQPREIDVKNIPDIELTESLEYDLQKMLEEEEGSFSKVSDKTSVVQTDKNYVFFSNQWLYLAVLCKKYAESLKPYGDFFDKKIRGNQHVMSALVKKDFADADWIELIPEQVDRERMIKFIEADSTYRPGKALLNGDKARSIKDIFGSCILKK
;
A
#
# COMPACT_ATOMS: atom_id res chain seq x y z
N MET A 1 -4.62 2.49 -17.33
CA MET A 1 -3.49 1.85 -16.62
C MET A 1 -3.80 1.66 -15.14
N PHE A 2 -4.40 2.65 -14.49
CA PHE A 2 -4.70 2.58 -13.08
C PHE A 2 -6.20 2.54 -12.82
N ALA A 3 -6.62 1.69 -11.88
CA ALA A 3 -8.01 1.62 -11.44
C ALA A 3 -8.41 2.91 -10.71
N ASP A 4 -9.67 3.34 -10.86
CA ASP A 4 -10.20 4.41 -10.05
C ASP A 4 -10.37 3.93 -8.60
N LEU A 5 -9.63 4.54 -7.67
CA LEU A 5 -9.61 4.14 -6.27
C LEU A 5 -10.90 4.49 -5.51
N LEU A 6 -11.87 5.15 -6.18
CA LEU A 6 -13.19 5.48 -5.65
C LEU A 6 -14.28 4.47 -6.00
N LEU A 7 -13.98 3.47 -6.84
CA LEU A 7 -14.94 2.45 -7.23
C LEU A 7 -15.53 1.76 -6.00
N GLU A 8 -16.85 1.66 -5.94
CA GLU A 8 -17.57 1.12 -4.77
C GLU A 8 -17.22 -0.34 -4.55
N GLU A 9 -17.07 -1.11 -5.62
CA GLU A 9 -16.81 -2.55 -5.60
C GLU A 9 -15.44 -2.95 -5.06
N ILE A 10 -14.50 -1.99 -4.98
CA ILE A 10 -13.17 -2.18 -4.40
C ILE A 10 -13.05 -1.59 -2.99
N GLN A 11 -14.02 -0.79 -2.53
CA GLN A 11 -13.96 -0.24 -1.18
C GLN A 11 -14.14 -1.36 -0.15
N PRO A 12 -13.37 -1.34 0.95
CA PRO A 12 -13.67 -2.22 2.07
C PRO A 12 -15.02 -1.85 2.67
N ARG A 13 -15.72 -2.86 3.20
CA ARG A 13 -16.97 -2.66 3.93
C ARG A 13 -16.68 -2.14 5.32
N GLU A 14 -17.53 -1.25 5.82
CA GLU A 14 -17.51 -0.89 7.23
C GLU A 14 -17.73 -2.13 8.11
N ILE A 15 -16.96 -2.21 9.19
CA ILE A 15 -17.08 -3.27 10.18
C ILE A 15 -17.14 -2.67 11.58
N ASP A 16 -17.89 -3.33 12.46
CA ASP A 16 -17.78 -3.07 13.89
C ASP A 16 -16.64 -3.94 14.44
N VAL A 17 -15.55 -3.29 14.82
CA VAL A 17 -14.34 -3.94 15.35
C VAL A 17 -14.66 -4.81 16.57
N LYS A 18 -15.69 -4.46 17.34
CA LYS A 18 -16.14 -5.24 18.52
C LYS A 18 -16.65 -6.64 18.15
N ASN A 19 -17.02 -6.84 16.89
CA ASN A 19 -17.59 -8.09 16.40
C ASN A 19 -16.59 -8.92 15.57
N ILE A 20 -15.32 -8.49 15.48
CA ILE A 20 -14.29 -9.30 14.82
C ILE A 20 -13.95 -10.49 15.74
N PRO A 21 -14.19 -11.74 15.32
CA PRO A 21 -13.87 -12.90 16.13
C PRO A 21 -12.36 -13.06 16.27
N ASP A 22 -11.94 -13.79 17.29
CA ASP A 22 -10.57 -14.28 17.34
C ASP A 22 -10.30 -15.18 16.13
N ILE A 23 -9.13 -15.05 15.53
CA ILE A 23 -8.73 -15.80 14.34
C ILE A 23 -7.74 -16.88 14.75
N GLU A 24 -8.11 -18.12 14.50
CA GLU A 24 -7.25 -19.29 14.61
C GLU A 24 -6.85 -19.75 13.21
N LEU A 25 -5.54 -19.80 12.97
CA LEU A 25 -4.97 -20.20 11.69
C LEU A 25 -4.96 -21.72 11.54
N THR A 26 -5.19 -22.19 10.33
CA THR A 26 -4.83 -23.56 9.97
C THR A 26 -3.31 -23.67 9.85
N GLU A 27 -2.75 -24.85 10.09
CA GLU A 27 -1.31 -25.11 9.95
C GLU A 27 -0.78 -24.69 8.56
N SER A 28 -1.57 -24.90 7.51
CA SER A 28 -1.20 -24.49 6.14
C SER A 28 -1.08 -22.99 6.00
N LEU A 29 -2.01 -22.22 6.57
CA LEU A 29 -2.02 -20.76 6.47
C LEU A 29 -0.95 -20.15 7.38
N GLU A 30 -0.69 -20.76 8.54
CA GLU A 30 0.45 -20.41 9.39
C GLU A 30 1.76 -20.54 8.61
N TYR A 31 1.98 -21.67 7.93
CA TYR A 31 3.17 -21.89 7.10
C TYR A 31 3.33 -20.85 5.99
N ASP A 32 2.25 -20.58 5.24
CA ASP A 32 2.27 -19.62 4.13
C ASP A 32 2.57 -18.19 4.63
N LEU A 33 1.96 -17.79 5.75
CA LEU A 33 2.18 -16.47 6.36
C LEU A 33 3.58 -16.34 6.95
N GLN A 34 4.08 -17.39 7.60
CA GLN A 34 5.45 -17.44 8.13
C GLN A 34 6.44 -17.16 7.01
N LYS A 35 6.34 -17.91 5.90
CA LYS A 35 7.22 -17.77 4.74
C LYS A 35 7.14 -16.37 4.13
N MET A 36 5.93 -15.84 3.94
CA MET A 36 5.73 -14.49 3.40
C MET A 36 6.39 -13.41 4.29
N LEU A 37 6.25 -13.51 5.60
CA LEU A 37 6.82 -12.52 6.54
C LEU A 37 8.35 -12.64 6.64
N GLU A 38 8.91 -13.85 6.58
CA GLU A 38 10.36 -14.07 6.50
C GLU A 38 10.94 -13.45 5.23
N GLU A 39 10.28 -13.62 4.10
CA GLU A 39 10.70 -13.05 2.81
C GLU A 39 10.65 -11.52 2.81
N GLU A 40 9.64 -10.92 3.44
CA GLU A 40 9.42 -9.46 3.43
C GLU A 40 10.25 -8.70 4.47
N GLU A 41 10.31 -9.16 5.72
CA GLU A 41 11.04 -8.45 6.79
C GLU A 41 12.52 -8.82 6.86
N GLY A 42 12.90 -10.02 6.35
CA GLY A 42 14.27 -10.55 6.43
C GLY A 42 14.82 -10.70 7.86
N SER A 43 13.98 -10.46 8.85
CA SER A 43 14.26 -10.40 10.30
C SER A 43 13.40 -11.43 11.02
N PHE A 44 13.45 -11.48 12.35
CA PHE A 44 12.65 -12.46 13.10
C PHE A 44 11.15 -12.30 12.81
N SER A 45 10.52 -13.37 12.36
CA SER A 45 9.06 -13.52 12.32
C SER A 45 8.67 -14.84 12.97
N LYS A 46 7.54 -14.84 13.65
CA LYS A 46 6.89 -16.05 14.17
C LYS A 46 5.39 -15.89 14.06
N VAL A 47 4.78 -16.69 13.21
CA VAL A 47 3.34 -16.89 13.12
C VAL A 47 2.98 -18.10 13.98
N SER A 48 1.87 -18.01 14.69
CA SER A 48 1.28 -19.11 15.45
C SER A 48 -0.22 -19.08 15.20
N ASP A 49 -0.93 -20.11 15.66
CA ASP A 49 -2.38 -20.25 15.51
C ASP A 49 -3.17 -18.95 15.78
N LYS A 50 -2.88 -18.20 16.86
CA LYS A 50 -3.66 -17.03 17.30
C LYS A 50 -2.94 -15.69 17.25
N THR A 51 -1.62 -15.72 17.18
CA THR A 51 -0.80 -14.50 17.25
C THR A 51 0.33 -14.52 16.25
N SER A 52 0.78 -13.33 15.87
CA SER A 52 1.94 -13.12 15.02
C SER A 52 2.92 -12.17 15.71
N VAL A 53 4.20 -12.47 15.56
CA VAL A 53 5.30 -11.63 16.03
C VAL A 53 6.20 -11.32 14.84
N VAL A 54 6.46 -10.05 14.59
CA VAL A 54 7.38 -9.62 13.54
C VAL A 54 8.34 -8.59 14.08
N GLN A 55 9.60 -8.70 13.71
CA GLN A 55 10.60 -7.70 14.00
C GLN A 55 10.66 -6.70 12.84
N THR A 56 10.21 -5.48 13.11
CA THR A 56 10.31 -4.35 12.17
C THR A 56 11.44 -3.42 12.63
N ASP A 57 12.44 -3.21 11.79
CA ASP A 57 13.66 -2.46 12.12
C ASP A 57 14.35 -2.99 13.40
N LYS A 58 14.12 -2.32 14.54
CA LYS A 58 14.70 -2.67 15.85
C LYS A 58 13.66 -3.09 16.88
N ASN A 59 12.37 -3.08 16.52
CA ASN A 59 11.26 -3.33 17.43
C ASN A 59 10.56 -4.64 17.09
N TYR A 60 10.03 -5.30 18.11
CA TYR A 60 9.15 -6.45 17.94
C TYR A 60 7.70 -5.98 18.05
N VAL A 61 6.89 -6.33 17.05
CA VAL A 61 5.46 -6.07 17.03
C VAL A 61 4.75 -7.39 17.29
N PHE A 62 3.96 -7.42 18.36
CA PHE A 62 3.15 -8.56 18.77
C PHE A 62 1.68 -8.22 18.54
N PHE A 63 0.95 -9.06 17.81
CA PHE A 63 -0.42 -8.75 17.43
C PHE A 63 -1.25 -10.03 17.28
N SER A 64 -2.55 -9.94 17.58
CA SER A 64 -3.51 -11.02 17.35
C SER A 64 -3.71 -11.21 15.85
N ASN A 65 -3.98 -12.44 15.42
CA ASN A 65 -4.24 -12.77 14.01
C ASN A 65 -5.50 -12.12 13.42
N GLN A 66 -6.26 -11.35 14.22
CA GLN A 66 -7.38 -10.51 13.76
C GLN A 66 -6.99 -9.53 12.64
N TRP A 67 -5.70 -9.19 12.52
CA TRP A 67 -5.19 -8.38 11.40
C TRP A 67 -5.52 -8.98 10.02
N LEU A 68 -5.63 -10.31 9.91
CA LEU A 68 -6.00 -10.99 8.67
C LEU A 68 -7.40 -10.63 8.20
N TYR A 69 -8.31 -10.35 9.14
CA TYR A 69 -9.65 -9.89 8.79
C TYR A 69 -9.59 -8.57 8.01
N LEU A 70 -8.79 -7.62 8.51
CA LEU A 70 -8.55 -6.34 7.85
C LEU A 70 -7.89 -6.53 6.48
N ALA A 71 -6.90 -7.42 6.40
CA ALA A 71 -6.22 -7.74 5.13
C ALA A 71 -7.19 -8.32 4.09
N VAL A 72 -8.08 -9.22 4.49
CA VAL A 72 -9.08 -9.84 3.60
C VAL A 72 -10.12 -8.81 3.16
N LEU A 73 -10.63 -7.98 4.07
CA LEU A 73 -11.61 -6.94 3.74
C LEU A 73 -11.05 -5.90 2.78
N CYS A 74 -9.79 -5.51 2.99
CA CYS A 74 -9.13 -4.52 2.17
C CYS A 74 -8.47 -5.12 0.92
N LYS A 75 -8.60 -6.43 0.68
CA LYS A 75 -7.89 -7.15 -0.41
C LYS A 75 -8.06 -6.46 -1.75
N LYS A 76 -9.31 -6.19 -2.18
CA LYS A 76 -9.58 -5.56 -3.47
C LYS A 76 -8.99 -4.16 -3.59
N TYR A 77 -9.06 -3.39 -2.52
CA TYR A 77 -8.47 -2.06 -2.45
C TYR A 77 -6.94 -2.14 -2.55
N ALA A 78 -6.31 -3.05 -1.81
CA ALA A 78 -4.86 -3.30 -1.86
C ALA A 78 -4.40 -3.77 -3.25
N GLU A 79 -5.12 -4.68 -3.88
CA GLU A 79 -4.88 -5.13 -5.25
C GLU A 79 -5.00 -3.97 -6.25
N SER A 80 -5.92 -3.04 -6.02
CA SER A 80 -6.10 -1.83 -6.85
C SER A 80 -5.01 -0.77 -6.61
N LEU A 81 -4.43 -0.71 -5.40
CA LEU A 81 -3.27 0.14 -5.11
C LEU A 81 -1.98 -0.39 -5.75
N LYS A 82 -1.85 -1.72 -5.92
CA LYS A 82 -0.60 -2.38 -6.38
C LYS A 82 -0.05 -1.82 -7.69
N PRO A 83 -0.85 -1.65 -8.76
CA PRO A 83 -0.34 -1.09 -10.02
C PRO A 83 0.28 0.30 -9.87
N TYR A 84 -0.24 1.14 -8.98
CA TYR A 84 0.32 2.48 -8.74
C TYR A 84 1.72 2.38 -8.13
N GLY A 85 1.87 1.59 -7.07
CA GLY A 85 3.15 1.43 -6.38
C GLY A 85 4.20 0.78 -7.27
N ASP A 86 3.82 -0.31 -7.95
CA ASP A 86 4.70 -1.00 -8.90
C ASP A 86 5.18 -0.06 -10.02
N PHE A 87 4.28 0.75 -10.57
CA PHE A 87 4.63 1.69 -11.62
C PHE A 87 5.58 2.76 -11.11
N PHE A 88 5.26 3.36 -9.95
CA PHE A 88 6.12 4.37 -9.36
C PHE A 88 7.53 3.85 -9.12
N ASP A 89 7.68 2.68 -8.49
CA ASP A 89 9.00 2.11 -8.19
C ASP A 89 9.78 1.74 -9.44
N LYS A 90 9.12 1.16 -10.46
CA LYS A 90 9.79 0.67 -11.68
C LYS A 90 10.08 1.78 -12.69
N LYS A 91 9.26 2.83 -12.75
CA LYS A 91 9.28 3.81 -13.85
C LYS A 91 9.58 5.24 -13.41
N ILE A 92 9.25 5.60 -12.17
CA ILE A 92 9.36 6.99 -11.69
C ILE A 92 10.52 7.14 -10.71
N ARG A 93 10.62 6.31 -9.67
CA ARG A 93 11.54 6.47 -8.54
C ARG A 93 13.01 6.67 -8.95
N GLY A 94 13.46 5.94 -9.97
CA GLY A 94 14.82 6.05 -10.51
C GLY A 94 15.02 7.14 -11.57
N ASN A 95 13.95 7.72 -12.11
CA ASN A 95 14.01 8.74 -13.15
C ASN A 95 14.11 10.13 -12.52
N GLN A 96 15.33 10.66 -12.41
CA GLN A 96 15.59 11.95 -11.76
C GLN A 96 14.90 13.13 -12.44
N HIS A 97 14.71 13.09 -13.77
CA HIS A 97 14.06 14.17 -14.49
C HIS A 97 12.56 14.23 -14.14
N VAL A 98 11.87 13.09 -14.30
CA VAL A 98 10.45 12.97 -13.96
C VAL A 98 10.21 13.21 -12.47
N MET A 99 11.08 12.70 -11.59
CA MET A 99 11.02 12.99 -10.15
C MET A 99 11.15 14.49 -9.87
N SER A 100 12.05 15.20 -10.54
CA SER A 100 12.19 16.66 -10.39
C SER A 100 10.94 17.40 -10.87
N ALA A 101 10.35 17.00 -12.00
CA ALA A 101 9.10 17.55 -12.51
C ALA A 101 7.96 17.36 -11.50
N LEU A 102 7.79 16.14 -10.96
CA LEU A 102 6.77 15.83 -9.95
C LEU A 102 6.95 16.65 -8.66
N VAL A 103 8.18 16.80 -8.15
CA VAL A 103 8.47 17.61 -6.95
C VAL A 103 8.13 19.08 -7.19
N LYS A 104 8.38 19.60 -8.40
CA LYS A 104 8.03 20.98 -8.80
C LYS A 104 6.56 21.13 -9.20
N LYS A 105 5.80 20.04 -9.24
CA LYS A 105 4.42 19.97 -9.76
C LYS A 105 4.31 20.43 -11.22
N ASP A 106 5.36 20.20 -12.01
CA ASP A 106 5.37 20.46 -13.44
C ASP A 106 4.74 19.28 -14.19
N PHE A 107 3.42 19.20 -14.18
CA PHE A 107 2.67 18.13 -14.83
C PHE A 107 2.52 18.33 -16.35
N ALA A 108 3.09 19.41 -16.90
CA ALA A 108 3.17 19.67 -18.33
C ALA A 108 4.50 19.18 -18.94
N ASP A 109 5.41 18.66 -18.10
CA ASP A 109 6.68 18.09 -18.52
C ASP A 109 6.49 16.99 -19.58
N ALA A 110 7.33 17.03 -20.62
CA ALA A 110 7.20 16.15 -21.78
C ALA A 110 7.48 14.68 -21.42
N ASP A 111 8.50 14.42 -20.59
CA ASP A 111 8.86 13.07 -20.16
C ASP A 111 7.77 12.48 -19.26
N TRP A 112 7.13 13.30 -18.40
CA TRP A 112 5.96 12.89 -17.63
C TRP A 112 4.77 12.51 -18.52
N ILE A 113 4.47 13.33 -19.53
CA ILE A 113 3.38 13.07 -20.49
C ILE A 113 3.67 11.82 -21.32
N GLU A 114 4.90 11.62 -21.77
CA GLU A 114 5.32 10.44 -22.53
C GLU A 114 5.22 9.17 -21.67
N LEU A 115 5.61 9.26 -20.38
CA LEU A 115 5.59 8.12 -19.47
C LEU A 115 4.17 7.59 -19.21
N ILE A 116 3.18 8.49 -19.18
CA ILE A 116 1.77 8.16 -18.99
C ILE A 116 0.95 8.96 -20.01
N PRO A 117 0.74 8.46 -21.25
CA PRO A 117 0.11 9.22 -22.33
C PRO A 117 -1.37 9.58 -22.10
N GLU A 118 -2.09 8.75 -21.35
CA GLU A 118 -3.49 8.97 -21.02
C GLU A 118 -3.65 9.99 -19.89
N GLN A 119 -4.38 11.08 -20.15
CA GLN A 119 -4.59 12.15 -19.17
C GLN A 119 -5.24 11.64 -17.89
N VAL A 120 -6.26 10.78 -18.00
CA VAL A 120 -6.96 10.22 -16.84
C VAL A 120 -6.02 9.41 -15.94
N ASP A 121 -5.08 8.66 -16.52
CA ASP A 121 -4.11 7.89 -15.75
C ASP A 121 -3.07 8.80 -15.08
N ARG A 122 -2.67 9.91 -15.74
CA ARG A 122 -1.81 10.93 -15.12
C ARG A 122 -2.47 11.55 -13.90
N GLU A 123 -3.72 11.99 -14.03
CA GLU A 123 -4.47 12.61 -12.93
C GLU A 123 -4.61 11.64 -11.74
N ARG A 124 -4.90 10.37 -12.00
CA ARG A 124 -4.97 9.32 -10.97
C ARG A 124 -3.63 9.11 -10.28
N MET A 125 -2.53 9.04 -11.04
CA MET A 125 -1.18 8.88 -10.47
C MET A 125 -0.77 10.12 -9.64
N ILE A 126 -1.10 11.34 -10.09
CA ILE A 126 -0.86 12.56 -9.32
C ILE A 126 -1.61 12.51 -7.99
N LYS A 127 -2.90 12.17 -7.99
CA LYS A 127 -3.69 12.02 -6.76
C LYS A 127 -3.14 10.94 -5.82
N PHE A 128 -2.63 9.83 -6.38
CA PHE A 128 -1.95 8.79 -5.62
C PHE A 128 -0.67 9.31 -4.96
N ILE A 129 0.16 10.05 -5.71
CA ILE A 129 1.44 10.60 -5.23
C ILE A 129 1.22 11.67 -4.15
N GLU A 130 0.30 12.61 -4.39
CA GLU A 130 0.05 13.75 -3.52
C GLU A 130 -0.80 13.43 -2.29
N ALA A 131 -1.33 12.20 -2.19
CA ALA A 131 -2.21 11.78 -1.11
C ALA A 131 -3.47 12.64 -0.97
N ASP A 132 -4.18 12.84 -2.09
CA ASP A 132 -5.52 13.41 -2.06
C ASP A 132 -6.41 12.55 -1.15
N SER A 133 -6.79 13.08 0.02
CA SER A 133 -7.54 12.32 1.04
C SER A 133 -8.92 11.89 0.56
N THR A 134 -9.46 12.54 -0.48
CA THR A 134 -10.73 12.16 -1.08
C THR A 134 -10.57 10.98 -2.03
N TYR A 135 -9.41 10.85 -2.70
CA TYR A 135 -9.11 9.79 -3.66
C TYR A 135 -8.42 8.57 -3.03
N ARG A 136 -7.40 8.84 -2.20
CA ARG A 136 -6.56 7.85 -1.54
C ARG A 136 -6.14 8.40 -0.17
N PRO A 137 -6.68 7.89 0.95
CA PRO A 137 -6.29 8.35 2.28
C PRO A 137 -4.89 7.86 2.65
N GLY A 138 -4.24 8.51 3.61
CA GLY A 138 -2.94 8.08 4.13
C GLY A 138 -1.84 9.14 3.99
N LYS A 139 -0.59 8.71 3.88
CA LYS A 139 0.59 9.58 3.69
C LYS A 139 0.80 9.93 2.21
N ALA A 140 1.33 11.11 1.90
CA ALA A 140 1.85 11.42 0.56
C ALA A 140 3.06 10.55 0.24
N LEU A 141 3.16 10.11 -1.02
CA LEU A 141 4.30 9.36 -1.50
C LEU A 141 5.54 10.24 -1.58
N LEU A 142 5.39 11.47 -2.06
CA LEU A 142 6.43 12.49 -2.00
C LEU A 142 6.27 13.35 -0.75
N ASN A 143 7.35 13.45 0.03
CA ASN A 143 7.46 14.33 1.18
C ASN A 143 8.61 15.32 0.93
N GLY A 144 8.30 16.43 0.26
CA GLY A 144 9.31 17.30 -0.32
C GLY A 144 10.04 16.60 -1.47
N ASP A 145 11.36 16.53 -1.38
CA ASP A 145 12.24 15.87 -2.36
C ASP A 145 12.40 14.35 -2.13
N LYS A 146 11.86 13.81 -1.03
CA LYS A 146 12.02 12.39 -0.66
C LYS A 146 10.77 11.59 -0.97
N ALA A 147 10.97 10.47 -1.66
CA ALA A 147 9.93 9.46 -1.86
C ALA A 147 9.89 8.46 -0.68
N ARG A 148 8.71 8.22 -0.13
CA ARG A 148 8.46 7.15 0.86
C ARG A 148 8.49 5.77 0.19
N SER A 149 8.61 4.72 0.98
CA SER A 149 8.44 3.35 0.48
C SER A 149 6.96 3.13 0.09
N ILE A 150 6.72 2.26 -0.90
CA ILE A 150 5.35 1.85 -1.22
C ILE A 150 4.71 1.11 -0.05
N LYS A 151 5.49 0.34 0.73
CA LYS A 151 5.05 -0.30 1.98
C LYS A 151 4.43 0.69 2.95
N ASP A 152 5.08 1.84 3.19
CA ASP A 152 4.55 2.91 4.05
C ASP A 152 3.23 3.47 3.54
N ILE A 153 3.12 3.64 2.21
CA ILE A 153 1.91 4.16 1.57
C ILE A 153 0.78 3.17 1.74
N PHE A 154 1.01 1.89 1.46
CA PHE A 154 0.04 0.83 1.59
C PHE A 154 -0.49 0.72 3.02
N GLY A 155 0.42 0.60 4.00
CA GLY A 155 0.02 0.56 5.41
C GLY A 155 -0.82 1.78 5.80
N SER A 156 -0.43 2.98 5.37
CA SER A 156 -1.17 4.20 5.68
C SER A 156 -2.53 4.32 5.00
N CYS A 157 -2.69 3.74 3.80
CA CYS A 157 -3.95 3.72 3.06
C CYS A 157 -4.93 2.76 3.73
N ILE A 158 -4.48 1.54 4.02
CA ILE A 158 -5.31 0.46 4.54
C ILE A 158 -5.80 0.79 5.95
N LEU A 159 -4.94 1.32 6.81
CA LEU A 159 -5.31 1.69 8.19
C LEU A 159 -6.24 2.90 8.31
N LYS A 160 -6.45 3.65 7.21
CA LYS A 160 -7.37 4.80 7.18
C LYS A 160 -8.68 4.51 6.44
N LYS A 161 -8.85 3.29 5.97
CA LYS A 161 -10.12 2.78 5.45
C LYS A 161 -10.83 2.03 6.56
#